data_AF-A0A9J6GHN0-F1
#
_entry.id   AF-A0A9J6GHN0-F1
#
_cell.length_a   1.000
_cell.length_b   1.000
_cell.length_c   1.000
_cell.angle_alpha   90.00
_cell.angle_beta   90.00
_cell.angle_gamma   90.00
#
_symmetry.space_group_name_H-M   'P 1'
#
loop_
_entity.id
_entity.type
_entity.pdbx_description
1 polymer ?
#
loop_
_entity_poly.entity_id
_entity_poly.type
_entity_poly.pdbx_seq_one_letter_code
_entity_poly.pdbx_strand_id
1 'polypeptide(L)'
;MGEAISVEKCVAIGLYLLWSSAEDQTIVHLFGGGCSTVNLISKEFLAAVIEVLEERWLSMMTREEKPEHLQELYAVSGFPQAVGALDGCHTPISPPQKCVVDYYNFKGW
;
A
#
# COMPACT_ATOMS: atom_id res chain seq x y z
N MET A 1 -27.97 -1.73 -22.45
CA MET A 1 -27.45 -1.94 -21.08
C MET A 1 -26.09 -2.58 -21.25
N GLY A 2 -25.02 -2.01 -20.71
CA GLY A 2 -23.69 -2.59 -20.83
C GLY A 2 -23.63 -3.94 -20.12
N GLU A 3 -22.82 -4.86 -20.64
CA GLU A 3 -22.55 -6.14 -20.00
C GLU A 3 -21.85 -5.90 -18.65
N ALA A 4 -22.24 -6.64 -17.62
CA ALA A 4 -21.61 -6.54 -16.31
C ALA A 4 -20.16 -7.02 -16.39
N ILE A 5 -19.25 -6.34 -15.67
CA ILE A 5 -17.85 -6.75 -15.59
C ILE A 5 -17.78 -8.06 -14.81
N SER A 6 -17.09 -9.07 -15.35
CA SER A 6 -16.94 -10.35 -14.67
C SER A 6 -16.06 -10.23 -13.42
N VAL A 7 -16.30 -11.10 -12.44
CA VAL A 7 -15.52 -11.12 -11.19
C VAL A 7 -14.04 -11.38 -11.48
N GLU A 8 -13.72 -12.25 -12.44
CA GLU A 8 -12.35 -12.56 -12.85
C GLU A 8 -11.63 -11.30 -13.35
N LYS A 9 -12.32 -10.45 -14.10
CA LYS A 9 -11.77 -9.17 -14.57
C LYS A 9 -11.55 -8.20 -13.41
N CYS A 10 -12.48 -8.12 -12.46
CA CYS A 10 -12.30 -7.31 -11.24
C CYS A 10 -11.09 -7.75 -10.42
N VAL A 11 -10.93 -9.08 -10.23
CA VAL A 11 -9.78 -9.66 -9.52
C VAL A 11 -8.47 -9.40 -10.27
N ALA A 12 -8.46 -9.52 -11.60
CA ALA A 12 -7.26 -9.24 -12.39
C ALA A 12 -6.81 -7.77 -12.28
N ILE A 13 -7.75 -6.82 -12.31
CA ILE A 13 -7.48 -5.39 -12.08
C ILE A 13 -6.87 -5.18 -10.69
N GLY A 14 -7.49 -5.74 -9.65
CA GLY A 14 -7.03 -5.60 -8.27
C GLY A 14 -5.64 -6.21 -8.02
N LEU A 15 -5.37 -7.40 -8.58
CA LEU A 15 -4.06 -8.02 -8.50
C LEU A 15 -2.99 -7.23 -9.25
N TYR A 16 -3.33 -6.69 -10.44
CA TYR A 16 -2.41 -5.85 -11.20
C TYR A 16 -2.09 -4.54 -10.48
N LEU A 17 -3.08 -3.93 -9.82
CA LEU A 17 -2.88 -2.77 -8.96
C LEU A 17 -1.90 -3.08 -7.82
N LEU A 18 -2.07 -4.21 -7.12
CA LEU A 18 -1.19 -4.58 -6.00
C LEU A 18 0.23 -4.97 -6.46
N TRP A 19 0.34 -5.56 -7.64
CA TRP A 19 1.62 -6.03 -8.17
C TRP A 19 2.43 -4.92 -8.85
N SER A 20 1.78 -3.93 -9.45
CA SER A 20 2.45 -2.90 -10.24
C SER A 20 2.49 -1.55 -9.51
N SER A 21 3.52 -0.76 -9.80
CA SER A 21 3.55 0.67 -9.50
C SER A 21 2.91 1.52 -10.61
N ALA A 22 2.05 0.91 -11.42
CA ALA A 22 1.53 1.55 -12.62
C ALA A 22 0.49 2.62 -12.23
N GLU A 23 0.52 3.75 -12.93
CA GLU A 23 -0.50 4.77 -12.78
C GLU A 23 -1.89 4.23 -13.17
N ASP A 24 -2.95 4.74 -12.53
CA ASP A 24 -4.35 4.40 -12.82
C ASP A 24 -4.66 4.41 -14.33
N GLN A 25 -4.08 5.35 -15.09
CA GLN A 25 -4.27 5.45 -16.54
C GLN A 25 -3.78 4.22 -17.28
N THR A 26 -2.67 3.63 -16.82
CA THR A 26 -2.12 2.38 -17.38
C THR A 26 -3.07 1.22 -17.14
N ILE A 27 -3.64 1.12 -15.94
CA ILE A 27 -4.60 0.08 -15.57
C ILE A 27 -5.88 0.22 -16.41
N VAL A 28 -6.39 1.44 -16.56
CA VAL A 28 -7.54 1.76 -17.41
C VAL A 28 -7.30 1.35 -18.86
N HIS A 29 -6.12 1.65 -19.41
CA HIS A 29 -5.77 1.28 -20.77
C HIS A 29 -5.68 -0.24 -20.95
N LEU A 30 -5.03 -0.95 -20.02
CA LEU A 30 -4.82 -2.39 -20.10
C LEU A 30 -6.10 -3.21 -20.00
N PHE A 31 -6.98 -2.86 -19.06
CA PHE A 31 -8.17 -3.64 -18.79
C PHE A 31 -9.41 -3.12 -19.53
N GLY A 32 -9.36 -1.93 -20.11
CA GLY A 32 -10.48 -1.31 -20.78
C GLY A 32 -11.59 -0.92 -19.80
N GLY A 33 -11.85 0.37 -19.67
CA GLY A 33 -12.86 0.91 -18.78
C GLY A 33 -12.75 2.42 -18.62
N GLY A 34 -13.56 2.99 -17.74
CA GLY A 34 -13.37 4.37 -17.28
C GLY A 34 -12.55 4.42 -16.00
N CYS A 35 -11.86 5.54 -15.74
CA CYS A 35 -11.11 5.76 -14.50
C CYS A 35 -11.98 5.56 -13.25
N SER A 36 -13.26 5.94 -13.30
CA SER A 36 -14.22 5.74 -12.22
C SER A 36 -14.49 4.26 -11.94
N THR A 37 -14.66 3.46 -12.99
CA THR A 37 -14.91 2.02 -12.87
C THR A 37 -13.72 1.28 -12.30
N VAL A 38 -12.51 1.55 -12.81
CA VAL A 38 -11.28 0.95 -12.29
C VAL A 38 -11.07 1.35 -10.83
N ASN A 39 -11.26 2.62 -10.48
CA ASN A 39 -11.15 3.08 -9.09
C ASN A 39 -12.15 2.39 -8.15
N LEU A 40 -13.39 2.17 -8.59
CA LEU A 40 -14.40 1.47 -7.80
C LEU A 40 -13.99 0.01 -7.57
N ILE A 41 -13.62 -0.70 -8.65
CA ILE A 41 -13.16 -2.10 -8.59
C ILE A 41 -11.95 -2.23 -7.68
N SER A 42 -10.97 -1.34 -7.80
CA SER A 42 -9.78 -1.32 -6.94
C SER A 42 -10.14 -1.21 -5.46
N LYS A 43 -11.07 -0.30 -5.11
CA LYS A 43 -11.51 -0.12 -3.72
C LYS A 43 -12.25 -1.33 -3.19
N GLU A 44 -13.16 -1.90 -3.98
CA GLU A 44 -13.93 -3.10 -3.59
C GLU A 44 -13.00 -4.31 -3.41
N PHE A 45 -12.05 -4.50 -4.32
CA PHE A 45 -11.06 -5.57 -4.22
C PHE A 45 -10.16 -5.40 -2.98
N LEU A 46 -9.62 -4.21 -2.75
CA LEU A 46 -8.80 -3.93 -1.56
C LEU A 46 -9.57 -4.14 -0.26
N ALA A 47 -10.84 -3.70 -0.21
CA ALA A 47 -11.69 -3.93 0.95
C ALA A 47 -11.88 -5.43 1.24
N ALA A 48 -12.17 -6.23 0.21
CA ALA A 48 -12.31 -7.67 0.35
C ALA A 48 -10.99 -8.36 0.77
N VAL A 49 -9.86 -7.90 0.24
CA VAL A 49 -8.53 -8.41 0.63
C VAL A 49 -8.26 -8.11 2.10
N ILE A 50 -8.53 -6.89 2.56
CA ILE A 50 -8.34 -6.50 3.97
C ILE A 50 -9.26 -7.35 4.86
N GLU A 51 -10.55 -7.45 4.54
CA GLU A 51 -11.52 -8.24 5.31
C GLU A 51 -11.07 -9.70 5.50
N VAL A 52 -10.50 -10.32 4.46
CA VAL A 52 -10.10 -11.74 4.49
C VAL A 52 -8.71 -11.96 5.10
N LEU A 53 -7.78 -11.02 4.90
CA LEU A 53 -6.36 -11.22 5.22
C LEU A 53 -5.90 -10.48 6.48
N GLU A 54 -6.58 -9.43 6.92
CA GLU A 54 -6.14 -8.61 8.06
C GLU A 54 -5.93 -9.45 9.31
N GLU A 55 -6.92 -10.23 9.74
CA GLU A 55 -6.80 -11.04 10.97
C GLU A 55 -5.66 -12.06 10.90
N ARG A 56 -5.38 -12.59 9.71
CA ARG A 56 -4.38 -13.65 9.52
C ARG A 56 -2.95 -13.12 9.41
N TRP A 57 -2.77 -11.93 8.86
CA TRP A 57 -1.44 -11.42 8.46
C TRP A 57 -1.04 -10.15 9.20
N LEU A 58 -1.99 -9.40 9.74
CA LEU A 58 -1.74 -8.16 10.47
C LEU A 58 -2.07 -8.38 11.94
N SER A 59 -1.06 -8.76 12.72
CA SER A 59 -1.13 -8.74 14.19
C SER A 59 -0.36 -7.54 14.72
N MET A 60 -1.03 -6.69 15.49
CA MET A 60 -0.32 -5.68 16.27
C MET A 60 0.36 -6.35 17.47
N MET A 61 1.61 -5.95 17.71
CA MET A 61 2.36 -6.36 18.90
C MET A 61 1.57 -6.06 20.17
N THR A 62 1.43 -7.06 21.03
CA THR A 62 0.78 -6.92 22.34
C THR A 62 1.69 -6.21 23.35
N ARG A 63 1.12 -5.76 24.46
CA ARG A 63 1.90 -5.10 25.52
C ARG A 63 2.87 -6.07 26.18
N GLU A 64 2.50 -7.35 26.21
CA GLU A 64 3.22 -8.45 26.83
C GLU A 64 4.43 -8.88 26.00
N GLU A 65 4.33 -8.83 24.67
CA GLU A 65 5.42 -9.15 23.73
C GLU A 65 6.44 -8.02 23.58
N LYS A 66 6.06 -6.78 23.91
CA LYS A 66 6.90 -5.59 23.71
C LYS A 66 8.28 -5.66 24.38
N PRO A 67 8.44 -6.09 25.64
CA PRO A 67 9.75 -6.15 26.29
C PRO A 67 10.74 -7.06 25.57
N GLU A 68 10.26 -8.19 25.04
CA GLU A 68 11.09 -9.16 24.32
C GLU A 68 11.61 -8.56 23.01
N HIS A 69 10.72 -8.00 22.19
CA HIS A 69 11.10 -7.34 20.92
C HIS A 69 12.07 -6.16 21.12
N LEU A 70 11.89 -5.37 22.19
CA LEU A 70 12.81 -4.30 22.55
C LEU A 70 14.22 -4.85 22.82
N GLN A 71 14.31 -5.96 23.56
CA GLN A 71 15.59 -6.59 23.90
C GLN A 71 16.24 -7.21 22.67
N GLU A 72 15.48 -7.92 21.85
CA GLU A 72 15.95 -8.53 20.61
C GLU A 72 16.50 -7.47 19.65
N LEU A 73 15.74 -6.41 19.37
CA LEU A 73 16.21 -5.37 18.46
C LEU A 73 17.42 -4.63 19.03
N TYR A 74 17.45 -4.38 20.34
CA TYR A 74 18.63 -3.78 20.97
C TYR A 74 19.86 -4.68 20.83
N ALA A 75 19.72 -6.00 20.95
CA ALA A 75 20.83 -6.94 20.83
C ALA A 75 21.48 -6.93 19.44
N VAL A 76 20.69 -6.76 18.36
CA VAL A 76 21.22 -6.70 16.98
C VAL A 76 21.63 -5.30 16.54
N SER A 77 20.94 -4.25 16.99
CA SER A 77 21.14 -2.89 16.48
C SER A 77 21.86 -1.93 17.44
N GLY A 78 21.86 -2.22 18.74
CA GLY A 78 22.27 -1.28 19.78
C GLY A 78 21.33 -0.07 19.95
N PHE A 79 20.22 -0.02 19.21
CA PHE A 79 19.30 1.11 19.24
C PHE A 79 18.30 0.95 20.39
N PRO A 80 18.27 1.88 21.37
CA PRO A 80 17.43 1.74 22.54
C PRO A 80 15.96 2.03 22.20
N GLN A 81 15.05 1.34 22.90
CA GLN A 81 13.60 1.61 22.85
C GLN A 81 12.95 1.50 21.45
N ALA A 82 13.52 0.70 20.54
CA ALA A 82 12.90 0.38 19.27
C ALA A 82 12.37 -1.06 19.25
N VAL A 83 11.24 -1.26 18.59
CA VAL A 83 10.60 -2.58 18.38
C VAL A 83 10.69 -3.06 16.93
N GLY A 84 11.18 -2.19 16.03
CA GLY A 84 11.37 -2.47 14.61
C GLY A 84 12.04 -1.29 13.92
N ALA A 85 12.38 -1.48 12.66
CA ALA A 85 12.87 -0.43 11.77
C ALA A 85 11.97 -0.37 10.52
N LEU A 86 11.66 0.84 10.08
CA LEU A 86 11.01 1.10 8.80
C LEU A 86 12.09 1.59 7.83
N ASP A 87 12.43 0.80 6.82
CA ASP A 87 13.51 1.11 5.86
C ASP A 87 13.15 2.32 4.97
N GLY A 88 11.95 2.32 4.39
CA GLY A 88 11.45 3.44 3.60
C GLY A 88 9.96 3.34 3.33
N CYS A 89 9.26 4.47 3.43
CA CYS A 89 7.87 4.61 3.03
C CYS A 89 7.73 5.87 2.18
N HIS A 90 7.00 5.78 1.07
CA HIS A 90 6.64 6.93 0.26
C HIS A 90 5.37 7.55 0.83
N THR A 91 5.52 8.66 1.55
CA THR A 91 4.38 9.45 2.03
C THR A 91 4.14 10.59 1.04
N PRO A 92 2.97 10.68 0.40
CA PRO A 92 2.61 11.83 -0.42
C PRO A 92 2.63 13.08 0.44
N ILE A 93 3.36 14.10 0.02
CA ILE A 93 3.41 15.41 0.67
C ILE A 93 3.03 16.48 -0.33
N SER A 94 2.28 17.48 0.11
CA SER A 94 2.08 18.72 -0.64
C SER A 94 3.21 19.68 -0.27
N PRO A 95 4.26 19.82 -1.10
CA PRO A 95 5.42 20.62 -0.71
C PRO A 95 5.07 22.11 -0.62
N PRO A 96 5.65 22.86 0.34
CA PRO A 96 5.49 24.31 0.40
C PRO A 96 6.00 24.98 -0.88
N GLN A 97 5.25 25.93 -1.43
CA GLN A 97 5.58 26.61 -2.69
C GLN A 97 7.00 27.21 -2.74
N LYS A 98 7.54 27.64 -1.59
CA LYS A 98 8.88 28.26 -1.52
C LYS A 98 10.03 27.25 -1.63
N CYS A 99 9.78 25.97 -1.40
CA CYS A 99 10.82 24.93 -1.26
C CYS A 99 10.51 23.68 -2.09
N VAL A 100 9.68 23.77 -3.14
CA VAL A 100 9.20 22.60 -3.90
C VAL A 100 10.34 21.70 -4.40
N VAL A 101 11.46 22.31 -4.79
CA VAL A 101 12.65 21.59 -5.27
C VAL A 101 13.31 20.70 -4.21
N ASP A 102 13.19 21.05 -2.92
CA ASP A 102 13.77 20.29 -1.81
C ASP A 102 12.98 19.01 -1.50
N TYR A 103 11.75 18.95 -1.99
CA TYR A 103 10.86 17.80 -1.85
C TYR A 103 10.77 16.97 -3.14
N TYR A 104 11.60 17.28 -4.14
CA TYR A 104 11.66 16.51 -5.36
C TYR A 104 12.33 15.16 -5.11
N ASN A 105 11.55 14.09 -5.25
CA ASN A 105 12.06 12.73 -5.21
C ASN A 105 12.63 12.34 -6.58
N PHE A 106 13.96 12.27 -6.69
CA PHE A 106 14.64 11.90 -7.94
C PHE A 106 14.29 10.50 -8.45
N LYS A 107 13.71 9.64 -7.59
CA LYS A 107 13.24 8.31 -7.99
C LYS A 107 11.89 8.33 -8.72
N GLY A 108 11.24 9.49 -8.84
CA GLY A 108 10.02 9.67 -9.65
C GLY A 108 8.73 9.18 -9.00
N TRP A 109 8.67 9.16 -7.66
CA TRP A 109 7.47 8.84 -6.89
C TRP A 109 6.99 10.05 -6.10
#